data_AF-A0A4P9Z9K8-F1
#
_entry.id   AF-A0A4P9Z9K8-F1
#
_cell.length_a   1.000
_cell.length_b   1.000
_cell.length_c   1.000
_cell.angle_alpha   90.00
_cell.angle_beta   90.00
_cell.angle_gamma   90.00
#
_symmetry.space_group_name_H-M   'P 1'
#
loop_
_entity.id
_entity.type
_entity.pdbx_description
1 polymer ?
#
loop_
_entity_poly.entity_id
_entity_poly.type
_entity_poly.pdbx_seq_one_letter_code
_entity_poly.pdbx_strand_id
1 'polypeptide(L)'
;FDEVVTALSDNQTLSVGIVDGRNIWKTDYAKASAFVNKTVEKLGKHRIVFATQKLDAVVAIAKHVPGEDVAELYAANAKYIKARQESSITTNPEVQKRMATINEKLSTRAAPFVERLAVQKEKYNLPLLPTTTIGSFPQTKDIRINRNKFAKGTITAEEYEQFINKEIKTVVRFQEEIGLDVLVHGEPERNDMMQYFGEQLQGYAFTNGWGQSYGSRYVRPPIIVGDLSRYTAMSVKESVYAQSLTKLPMKGMLTGPVTCLRWSFPRDDVSQKVQSLQLGLALRDEVQDLEDAGITVIQ
;
A
#
# COMPACT_ATOMS: atom_id res chain seq x y z
N PHE A 1 2.78 -1.19 -29.99
CA PHE A 1 1.63 -0.63 -30.72
C PHE A 1 1.74 -0.95 -32.19
N ASP A 2 2.82 -0.51 -32.86
CA ASP A 2 2.99 -0.72 -34.30
C ASP A 2 3.02 -2.21 -34.68
N GLU A 3 3.74 -3.04 -33.92
CA GLU A 3 3.72 -4.50 -34.11
C GLU A 3 2.32 -5.12 -34.02
N VAL A 4 1.48 -4.64 -33.09
CA VAL A 4 0.10 -5.14 -32.91
C VAL A 4 -0.77 -4.72 -34.08
N VAL A 5 -0.66 -3.46 -34.53
CA VAL A 5 -1.41 -2.93 -35.68
C VAL A 5 -1.03 -3.66 -36.96
N THR A 6 0.27 -3.89 -37.19
CA THR A 6 0.78 -4.60 -38.38
C THR A 6 0.38 -6.07 -38.40
N ALA A 7 0.13 -6.69 -37.24
CA ALA A 7 -0.29 -8.08 -37.16
C ALA A 7 -1.79 -8.32 -37.47
N LEU A 8 -2.60 -7.26 -37.62
CA LEU A 8 -4.03 -7.40 -37.90
C LEU A 8 -4.29 -7.65 -39.39
N SER A 9 -5.01 -8.72 -39.69
CA SER A 9 -5.60 -8.95 -41.02
C SER A 9 -6.75 -7.98 -41.30
N ASP A 10 -7.11 -7.80 -42.57
CA ASP A 10 -8.07 -6.77 -43.02
C ASP A 10 -9.45 -6.83 -42.36
N ASN A 11 -9.89 -8.02 -41.93
CA ASN A 11 -11.21 -8.25 -41.35
C ASN A 11 -11.25 -8.16 -39.81
N GLN A 12 -10.11 -7.96 -39.16
CA GLN A 12 -10.05 -7.92 -37.69
C GLN A 12 -10.29 -6.50 -37.15
N THR A 13 -11.12 -6.38 -36.12
CA THR A 13 -11.26 -5.13 -35.35
C THR A 13 -10.29 -5.12 -34.16
N LEU A 14 -9.81 -3.94 -33.78
CA LEU A 14 -9.00 -3.73 -32.59
C LEU A 14 -9.84 -3.11 -31.46
N SER A 15 -9.91 -3.80 -30.33
CA SER A 15 -10.42 -3.21 -29.09
C SER A 15 -9.35 -2.34 -28.43
N VAL A 16 -9.60 -1.04 -28.31
CA VAL A 16 -8.62 -0.07 -27.81
C VAL A 16 -8.88 0.21 -26.32
N GLY A 17 -8.10 -0.43 -25.45
CA GLY A 17 -8.18 -0.28 -24.00
C GLY A 17 -7.54 1.03 -23.49
N ILE A 18 -8.33 2.09 -23.42
CA ILE A 18 -7.89 3.45 -23.01
C ILE A 18 -8.40 3.88 -21.63
N VAL A 19 -9.25 3.07 -21.01
CA VAL A 19 -9.82 3.32 -19.68
C VAL A 19 -9.33 2.22 -18.75
N ASP A 20 -8.65 2.60 -17.66
CA ASP A 20 -8.01 1.65 -16.77
C ASP A 20 -9.05 0.88 -15.95
N GLY A 21 -9.16 -0.43 -16.20
CA GLY A 21 -10.02 -1.34 -15.44
C GLY A 21 -9.39 -1.87 -14.15
N ARG A 22 -8.13 -1.51 -13.87
CA ARG A 22 -7.36 -1.98 -12.69
C ARG A 22 -7.00 -0.85 -11.72
N ASN A 23 -7.33 0.39 -12.05
CA ASN A 23 -7.08 1.54 -11.19
C ASN A 23 -8.29 2.49 -11.12
N ILE A 24 -8.29 3.38 -10.12
CA ILE A 24 -9.44 4.21 -9.78
C ILE A 24 -9.36 5.64 -10.33
N TRP A 25 -8.20 6.05 -10.88
CA TRP A 25 -8.02 7.39 -11.42
C TRP A 25 -8.96 7.69 -12.60
N LYS A 26 -9.34 8.96 -12.71
CA LYS A 26 -10.16 9.47 -13.82
C LYS A 26 -9.28 9.58 -15.06
N THR A 27 -9.77 9.05 -16.17
CA THR A 27 -9.09 9.11 -17.47
C THR A 27 -8.89 10.55 -17.92
N ASP A 28 -7.69 10.86 -18.42
CA ASP A 28 -7.40 12.09 -19.16
C ASP A 28 -7.96 11.94 -20.59
N TYR A 29 -9.06 12.64 -20.87
CA TYR A 29 -9.79 12.47 -22.13
C TYR A 29 -8.96 12.92 -23.34
N ALA A 30 -8.13 13.96 -23.18
CA ALA A 30 -7.28 14.45 -24.26
C ALA A 30 -6.22 13.40 -24.64
N LYS A 31 -5.52 12.84 -23.66
CA LYS A 31 -4.52 11.79 -23.90
C LYS A 31 -5.13 10.52 -24.48
N ALA A 32 -6.27 10.09 -23.94
CA ALA A 32 -6.97 8.90 -24.43
C ALA A 32 -7.45 9.10 -25.87
N SER A 33 -8.06 10.25 -26.20
CA SER A 33 -8.52 10.55 -27.56
C SER A 33 -7.38 10.68 -28.54
N ALA A 34 -6.25 11.28 -28.16
CA ALA A 34 -5.06 11.35 -29.01
C ALA A 34 -4.55 9.94 -29.37
N PHE A 35 -4.55 9.00 -28.42
CA PHE A 35 -4.18 7.62 -28.69
C PHE A 35 -5.18 6.89 -29.59
N VAL A 36 -6.48 7.12 -29.40
CA VAL A 36 -7.52 6.59 -30.28
C VAL A 36 -7.39 7.15 -31.69
N ASN A 37 -7.19 8.46 -31.86
CA ASN A 37 -7.02 9.10 -33.16
C ASN A 37 -5.80 8.54 -33.91
N LYS A 38 -4.67 8.36 -33.22
CA LYS A 38 -3.50 7.66 -33.77
C LYS A 38 -3.84 6.23 -34.26
N THR A 39 -4.76 5.56 -33.57
CA THR A 39 -5.22 4.22 -33.98
C THR A 39 -6.20 4.29 -35.16
N VAL A 40 -7.09 5.29 -35.19
CA VAL A 40 -8.01 5.56 -36.30
C VAL A 40 -7.23 5.86 -37.58
N GLU A 41 -6.18 6.66 -37.49
CA GLU A 41 -5.30 6.99 -38.63
C GLU A 41 -4.68 5.74 -39.27
N LYS A 42 -4.41 4.69 -38.48
CA LYS A 42 -3.78 3.47 -38.97
C LYS A 42 -4.75 2.39 -39.42
N LEU A 43 -5.90 2.25 -38.74
CA LEU A 43 -6.83 1.13 -38.95
C LEU A 43 -8.17 1.56 -39.55
N GLY A 44 -8.47 2.85 -39.60
CA GLY A 44 -9.79 3.35 -39.94
C GLY A 44 -10.80 3.17 -38.80
N LYS A 45 -11.73 4.13 -38.69
CA LYS A 45 -12.71 4.21 -37.60
C LYS A 45 -13.58 2.95 -37.43
N HIS A 46 -13.92 2.29 -38.54
CA HIS A 46 -14.77 1.09 -38.55
C HIS A 46 -14.12 -0.13 -37.88
N ARG A 47 -12.80 -0.09 -37.61
CA ARG A 47 -12.05 -1.20 -37.01
C ARG A 47 -11.76 -0.98 -35.53
N ILE A 48 -12.31 0.05 -34.88
CA ILE A 48 -12.07 0.34 -33.46
C ILE A 48 -13.32 0.05 -32.63
N VAL A 49 -13.14 -0.72 -31.56
CA VAL A 49 -14.17 -0.95 -30.54
C VAL A 49 -13.61 -0.61 -29.15
N PHE A 50 -14.49 -0.29 -28.19
CA PHE A 50 -14.10 0.08 -26.82
C PHE A 50 -14.63 -0.91 -25.78
N ALA A 51 -13.92 -1.03 -24.65
CA ALA A 51 -14.34 -1.87 -23.52
C ALA A 51 -15.28 -1.11 -22.56
N THR A 52 -16.14 -1.83 -21.83
CA THR A 52 -17.33 -1.30 -21.13
C THR A 52 -17.13 -0.90 -19.66
N GLN A 53 -15.90 -0.63 -19.19
CA GLN A 53 -15.65 -0.26 -17.79
C GLN A 53 -15.51 1.27 -17.63
N LYS A 54 -16.11 1.84 -16.56
CA LYS A 54 -16.28 3.30 -16.35
C LYS A 54 -17.02 3.97 -17.53
N LEU A 55 -18.30 3.62 -17.65
CA LEU A 55 -19.16 3.86 -18.81
C LEU A 55 -19.12 5.30 -19.36
N ASP A 56 -19.17 6.31 -18.49
CA ASP A 56 -19.22 7.71 -18.94
C ASP A 56 -17.95 8.16 -19.68
N ALA A 57 -16.78 7.67 -19.27
CA ALA A 57 -15.51 8.02 -19.93
C ALA A 57 -15.43 7.39 -21.31
N VAL A 58 -15.82 6.12 -21.43
CA VAL A 58 -15.83 5.40 -22.70
C VAL A 58 -16.83 6.03 -23.66
N VAL A 59 -18.04 6.36 -23.18
CA VAL A 59 -19.07 7.03 -23.97
C VAL A 59 -18.61 8.41 -24.42
N ALA A 60 -18.01 9.22 -23.54
CA ALA A 60 -17.53 10.55 -23.90
C ALA A 60 -16.46 10.51 -25.01
N ILE A 61 -15.49 9.59 -24.91
CA ILE A 61 -14.43 9.45 -25.90
C ILE A 61 -14.96 8.85 -27.21
N ALA A 62 -15.86 7.87 -27.13
CA ALA A 62 -16.50 7.27 -28.29
C ALA A 62 -17.36 8.26 -29.09
N LYS A 63 -17.94 9.27 -28.43
CA LYS A 63 -18.66 10.39 -29.08
C LYS A 63 -17.72 11.45 -29.66
N HIS A 64 -16.63 11.76 -28.95
CA HIS A 64 -15.66 12.76 -29.38
C HIS A 64 -14.99 12.42 -30.73
N VAL A 65 -14.54 11.18 -30.89
CA VAL A 65 -13.77 10.72 -32.06
C VAL A 65 -14.56 10.84 -33.38
N PRO A 66 -15.86 10.53 -33.43
CA PRO A 66 -16.76 10.87 -34.53
C PRO A 66 -16.96 12.35 -34.83
N GLY A 67 -16.55 13.26 -33.95
CA GLY A 67 -16.82 14.70 -34.07
C GLY A 67 -18.13 15.16 -33.43
N GLU A 68 -18.74 14.36 -32.54
CA GLU A 68 -19.89 14.85 -31.76
C GLU A 68 -19.45 15.90 -30.74
N ASP A 69 -20.33 16.85 -30.44
CA ASP A 69 -20.05 17.90 -29.45
C ASP A 69 -20.08 17.34 -28.03
N VAL A 70 -18.91 17.32 -27.41
CA VAL A 70 -18.67 16.94 -26.02
C VAL A 70 -17.80 17.98 -25.28
N ALA A 71 -17.82 19.22 -25.75
CA ALA A 71 -16.92 20.28 -25.29
C ALA A 71 -16.99 20.52 -23.77
N GLU A 72 -18.19 20.54 -23.18
CA GLU A 72 -18.36 20.70 -21.73
C GLU A 72 -17.73 19.55 -20.94
N LEU A 73 -17.92 18.30 -21.38
CA LEU A 73 -17.36 17.13 -20.71
C LEU A 73 -15.83 17.16 -20.74
N TYR A 74 -15.24 17.57 -21.86
CA TYR A 74 -13.79 17.70 -22.00
C TYR A 74 -13.23 18.88 -21.20
N ALA A 75 -13.93 20.02 -21.17
CA ALA A 75 -13.54 21.15 -20.35
C ALA A 75 -13.56 20.80 -18.85
N ALA A 76 -14.60 20.12 -18.38
CA ALA A 76 -14.69 19.64 -17.00
C ALA A 76 -13.59 18.61 -16.67
N ASN A 77 -13.30 17.69 -17.59
CA ASN A 77 -12.20 16.73 -17.45
C ASN A 77 -10.84 17.44 -17.35
N ALA A 78 -10.55 18.35 -18.27
CA ALA A 78 -9.31 19.13 -18.30
C ALA A 78 -9.12 19.94 -17.01
N LYS A 79 -10.18 20.57 -16.50
CA LYS A 79 -10.15 21.27 -15.21
C LYS A 79 -9.77 20.34 -14.06
N TYR A 80 -10.32 19.12 -14.01
CA TYR A 80 -9.97 18.12 -13.00
C TYR A 80 -8.51 17.68 -13.11
N ILE A 81 -8.03 17.37 -14.32
CA ILE A 81 -6.65 16.94 -14.56
C ILE A 81 -5.66 18.02 -14.13
N LYS A 82 -5.93 19.28 -14.51
CA LYS A 82 -5.12 20.44 -14.11
C LYS A 82 -5.10 20.64 -12.60
N ALA A 83 -6.27 20.59 -11.95
CA ALA A 83 -6.37 20.75 -10.50
C ALA A 83 -5.58 19.67 -9.73
N ARG A 84 -5.52 18.43 -10.23
CA ARG A 84 -4.69 17.38 -9.64
C ARG A 84 -3.19 17.65 -9.82
N GLN A 85 -2.78 18.11 -11.00
CA GLN A 85 -1.37 18.45 -11.28
C GLN A 85 -0.87 19.59 -10.40
N GLU A 86 -1.72 20.56 -10.10
CA GLU A 86 -1.39 21.75 -9.30
C GLU A 86 -1.65 21.57 -7.79
N SER A 87 -2.11 20.39 -7.36
CA SER A 87 -2.49 20.15 -5.97
C SER A 87 -1.28 20.09 -5.03
N SER A 88 -1.35 20.79 -3.90
CA SER A 88 -0.38 20.64 -2.81
C SER A 88 -0.45 19.27 -2.11
N ILE A 89 -1.52 18.49 -2.33
CA ILE A 89 -1.63 17.12 -1.79
C ILE A 89 -0.67 16.18 -2.52
N THR A 90 -0.43 16.38 -3.82
CA THR A 90 0.35 15.44 -4.64
C THR A 90 1.86 15.55 -4.43
N THR A 91 2.33 16.70 -3.93
CA THR A 91 3.75 17.06 -3.88
C THR A 91 4.14 17.53 -2.49
N ASN A 92 5.15 16.89 -1.90
CA ASN A 92 5.76 17.28 -0.63
C ASN A 92 7.25 17.60 -0.85
N PRO A 93 7.68 18.87 -0.77
CA PRO A 93 9.07 19.26 -1.02
C PRO A 93 10.09 18.53 -0.14
N GLU A 94 9.75 18.24 1.12
CA GLU A 94 10.65 17.53 2.04
C GLU A 94 10.85 16.06 1.63
N VAL A 95 9.78 15.41 1.15
CA VAL A 95 9.88 14.04 0.60
C VAL A 95 10.77 14.04 -0.64
N GLN A 96 10.59 15.00 -1.56
CA GLN A 96 11.40 15.10 -2.77
C GLN A 96 12.88 15.35 -2.46
N LYS A 97 13.16 16.26 -1.52
CA LYS A 97 14.52 16.51 -1.03
C LYS A 97 15.13 15.26 -0.39
N ARG A 98 14.38 14.54 0.43
CA ARG A 98 14.86 13.30 1.08
C ARG A 98 15.12 12.19 0.07
N MET A 99 14.29 12.06 -0.96
CA MET A 99 14.49 11.09 -2.06
C MET A 99 15.84 11.26 -2.76
N ALA A 100 16.35 12.48 -2.86
CA ALA A 100 17.67 12.75 -3.44
C ALA A 100 18.84 12.21 -2.59
N THR A 101 18.60 11.80 -1.35
CA THR A 101 19.64 11.22 -0.46
C THR A 101 19.84 9.72 -0.67
N ILE A 102 18.99 9.06 -1.47
CA ILE A 102 19.06 7.62 -1.71
C ILE A 102 20.33 7.29 -2.51
N ASN A 103 21.17 6.45 -1.92
CA ASN A 103 22.40 5.96 -2.52
C ASN A 103 22.67 4.50 -2.10
N GLU A 104 23.76 3.92 -2.61
CA GLU A 104 24.17 2.54 -2.29
C GLU A 104 24.35 2.33 -0.78
N LYS A 105 24.97 3.30 -0.09
CA LYS A 105 25.17 3.23 1.37
C LYS A 105 23.84 3.15 2.13
N LEU A 106 22.82 3.89 1.72
CA LEU A 106 21.50 3.87 2.37
C LEU A 106 20.77 2.52 2.19
N SER A 107 21.07 1.81 1.10
CA SER A 107 20.46 0.51 0.76
C SER A 107 21.32 -0.70 1.16
N THR A 108 22.44 -0.47 1.83
CA THR A 108 23.39 -1.53 2.23
C THR A 108 23.49 -1.62 3.76
N ARG A 109 23.45 -2.84 4.31
CA ARG A 109 23.70 -3.08 5.73
C ARG A 109 25.14 -2.73 6.09
N ALA A 110 25.40 -2.33 7.33
CA ALA A 110 26.73 -1.92 7.79
C ALA A 110 27.84 -2.99 7.64
N ALA A 111 27.48 -4.28 7.63
CA ALA A 111 28.38 -5.41 7.45
C ALA A 111 27.69 -6.57 6.71
N PRO A 112 28.41 -7.48 6.02
CA PRO A 112 27.87 -8.69 5.40
C PRO A 112 27.20 -9.66 6.38
N PHE A 113 26.38 -10.59 5.88
CA PHE A 113 25.61 -11.51 6.71
C PHE A 113 26.47 -12.34 7.68
N VAL A 114 27.64 -12.84 7.23
CA VAL A 114 28.51 -13.71 8.03
C VAL A 114 28.99 -12.99 9.30
N GLU A 115 29.37 -11.72 9.21
CA GLU A 115 29.79 -10.90 10.35
C GLU A 115 28.61 -10.58 11.28
N ARG A 116 27.46 -10.23 10.70
CA ARG A 116 26.24 -9.96 11.49
C ARG A 116 25.74 -11.19 12.23
N LEU A 117 25.85 -12.37 11.64
CA LEU A 117 25.44 -13.63 12.23
C LEU A 117 26.21 -13.93 13.52
N ALA A 118 27.51 -13.61 13.58
CA ALA A 118 28.33 -13.81 14.78
C ALA A 118 27.79 -12.99 15.97
N VAL A 119 27.57 -11.69 15.76
CA VAL A 119 27.02 -10.78 16.78
C VAL A 119 25.58 -11.16 17.18
N GLN A 120 24.77 -11.59 16.22
CA GLN A 120 23.40 -12.05 16.49
C GLN A 120 23.37 -13.35 17.31
N LYS A 121 24.27 -14.30 17.02
CA LYS A 121 24.40 -15.53 17.81
C LYS A 121 24.77 -15.24 19.26
N GLU A 122 25.73 -14.35 19.48
CA GLU A 122 26.13 -13.95 20.83
C GLU A 122 24.99 -13.24 21.57
N LYS A 123 24.30 -12.29 20.92
CA LYS A 123 23.22 -11.51 21.52
C LYS A 123 22.00 -12.34 21.90
N TYR A 124 21.54 -13.21 21.00
CA TYR A 124 20.27 -13.92 21.16
C TYR A 124 20.42 -15.35 21.67
N ASN A 125 21.61 -15.95 21.53
CA ASN A 125 21.91 -17.32 21.95
C ASN A 125 20.82 -18.34 21.55
N LEU A 126 20.29 -18.19 20.33
CA LEU A 126 19.23 -19.06 19.82
C LEU A 126 19.72 -20.50 19.64
N PRO A 127 18.86 -21.52 19.89
CA PRO A 127 19.23 -22.91 19.67
C PRO A 127 19.43 -23.20 18.18
N LEU A 128 19.93 -24.40 17.86
CA LEU A 128 20.24 -24.80 16.48
C LEU A 128 19.01 -24.77 15.56
N LEU A 129 17.84 -25.13 16.08
CA LEU A 129 16.56 -25.14 15.36
C LEU A 129 15.59 -24.18 16.06
N PRO A 130 15.80 -22.85 15.94
CA PRO A 130 14.98 -21.88 16.64
C PRO A 130 13.57 -21.87 16.07
N THR A 131 12.59 -21.82 16.95
CA THR A 131 11.16 -21.86 16.66
C THR A 131 10.55 -20.47 16.78
N THR A 132 9.66 -20.14 15.83
CA THR A 132 8.97 -18.86 15.80
C THR A 132 7.68 -18.97 14.98
N THR A 133 6.85 -17.93 15.01
CA THR A 133 5.68 -17.78 14.15
C THR A 133 5.79 -16.52 13.28
N ILE A 134 4.78 -16.25 12.46
CA ILE A 134 4.84 -15.26 11.37
C ILE A 134 4.28 -13.88 11.78
N GLY A 135 3.50 -13.78 12.87
CA GLY A 135 2.95 -12.49 13.33
C GLY A 135 1.56 -12.65 13.93
N SER A 136 0.54 -12.60 13.09
CA SER A 136 -0.87 -12.63 13.53
C SER A 136 -1.24 -13.89 14.31
N PHE A 137 -2.00 -13.69 15.39
CA PHE A 137 -2.76 -14.74 16.09
C PHE A 137 -4.27 -14.62 15.79
N PRO A 138 -5.11 -15.60 16.17
CA PRO A 138 -6.53 -15.59 15.79
C PRO A 138 -7.26 -14.30 16.19
N GLN A 139 -7.83 -13.59 15.20
CA GLN A 139 -8.68 -12.44 15.46
C GLN A 139 -10.05 -12.87 16.00
N THR A 140 -10.14 -12.90 17.33
CA THR A 140 -11.35 -13.27 18.07
C THR A 140 -12.53 -12.33 17.78
N LYS A 141 -13.75 -12.79 18.09
CA LYS A 141 -14.96 -11.97 17.97
C LYS A 141 -14.85 -10.70 18.83
N ASP A 142 -14.25 -10.81 20.01
CA ASP A 142 -14.10 -9.70 20.95
C ASP A 142 -13.13 -8.64 20.43
N ILE A 143 -12.02 -9.05 19.78
CA ILE A 143 -11.12 -8.11 19.09
C ILE A 143 -11.90 -7.28 18.06
N ARG A 144 -12.71 -7.95 17.23
CA ARG A 144 -13.50 -7.27 16.19
C ARG A 144 -14.55 -6.32 16.78
N ILE A 145 -15.21 -6.73 17.86
CA ILE A 145 -16.22 -5.90 18.55
C ILE A 145 -15.58 -4.67 19.17
N ASN A 146 -14.48 -4.82 19.93
CA ASN A 146 -13.84 -3.70 20.60
C ASN A 146 -13.20 -2.71 19.60
N ARG A 147 -12.61 -3.21 18.51
CA ARG A 147 -12.14 -2.35 17.42
C ARG A 147 -13.27 -1.52 16.79
N ASN A 148 -14.45 -2.12 16.60
CA ASN A 148 -15.63 -1.41 16.10
C ASN A 148 -16.14 -0.36 17.09
N LYS A 149 -16.20 -0.70 18.38
CA LYS A 149 -16.58 0.25 19.44
C LYS A 149 -15.63 1.45 19.49
N PHE A 150 -14.32 1.20 19.40
CA PHE A 150 -13.31 2.26 19.37
C PHE A 150 -13.45 3.15 18.13
N ALA A 151 -13.60 2.56 16.94
CA ALA A 151 -13.81 3.31 15.69
C ALA A 151 -15.09 4.17 15.70
N LYS A 152 -16.09 3.81 16.52
CA LYS A 152 -17.34 4.56 16.72
C LYS A 152 -17.30 5.51 17.92
N GLY A 153 -16.18 5.62 18.62
CA GLY A 153 -16.05 6.43 19.84
C GLY A 153 -16.92 5.95 21.01
N THR A 154 -17.33 4.68 21.02
CA THR A 154 -18.14 4.09 22.10
C THR A 154 -17.30 3.68 23.31
N ILE A 155 -16.00 3.49 23.12
CA ILE A 155 -15.01 3.27 24.19
C ILE A 155 -13.84 4.25 23.99
N THR A 156 -13.16 4.60 25.07
CA THR A 156 -12.02 5.53 25.02
C THR A 156 -10.77 4.88 24.43
N ALA A 157 -9.77 5.69 24.10
CA ALA A 157 -8.47 5.18 23.64
C ALA A 157 -7.78 4.34 24.71
N GLU A 158 -7.90 4.74 25.98
CA GLU A 158 -7.35 4.03 27.14
C GLU A 158 -8.03 2.68 27.34
N GLU A 159 -9.36 2.62 27.23
CA GLU A 159 -10.11 1.35 27.31
C GLU A 159 -9.71 0.40 26.19
N TYR A 160 -9.56 0.90 24.96
CA TYR A 160 -9.12 0.10 23.82
C TYR A 160 -7.67 -0.38 23.99
N GLU A 161 -6.77 0.48 24.48
CA GLU A 161 -5.38 0.12 24.74
C GLU A 161 -5.26 -0.96 25.82
N GLN A 162 -6.00 -0.84 26.92
CA GLN A 162 -6.05 -1.87 27.96
C GLN A 162 -6.52 -3.22 27.40
N PHE A 163 -7.53 -3.20 26.53
CA PHE A 163 -8.02 -4.39 25.84
C PHE A 163 -6.94 -5.01 24.94
N ILE A 164 -6.29 -4.21 24.09
CA ILE A 164 -5.19 -4.68 23.22
C ILE A 164 -4.05 -5.27 24.03
N ASN A 165 -3.64 -4.61 25.11
CA ASN A 165 -2.59 -5.08 26.00
C ASN A 165 -2.94 -6.42 26.65
N LYS A 166 -4.22 -6.63 27.01
CA LYS A 166 -4.69 -7.92 27.52
C LYS A 166 -4.56 -9.03 26.46
N GLU A 167 -4.94 -8.76 25.21
CA GLU A 167 -4.81 -9.73 24.11
C GLU A 167 -3.34 -10.06 23.81
N ILE A 168 -2.47 -9.05 23.74
CA ILE A 168 -1.02 -9.23 23.58
C ILE A 168 -0.47 -10.11 24.70
N LYS A 169 -0.83 -9.83 25.96
CA LYS A 169 -0.38 -10.62 27.11
C LYS A 169 -0.80 -12.09 27.01
N THR A 170 -2.03 -12.36 26.59
CA THR A 170 -2.51 -13.73 26.34
C THR A 170 -1.64 -14.43 25.29
N VAL A 171 -1.38 -13.77 24.17
CA VAL A 171 -0.56 -14.31 23.06
C VAL A 171 0.88 -14.56 23.50
N VAL A 172 1.50 -13.64 24.24
CA VAL A 172 2.87 -13.80 24.75
C VAL A 172 2.96 -15.00 25.70
N ARG A 173 2.04 -15.10 26.67
CA ARG A 173 2.06 -16.19 27.66
C ARG A 173 1.84 -17.56 27.03
N PHE A 174 0.94 -17.66 26.05
CA PHE A 174 0.75 -18.89 25.29
C PHE A 174 2.04 -19.33 24.57
N GLN A 175 2.73 -18.40 23.90
CA GLN A 175 3.97 -18.71 23.18
C GLN A 175 5.10 -19.16 24.11
N GLU A 176 5.21 -18.56 25.30
CA GLU A 176 6.16 -19.01 26.33
C GLU A 176 5.81 -20.41 26.86
N GLU A 177 4.53 -20.69 27.10
CA GLU A 177 4.05 -22.00 27.58
C GLU A 177 4.39 -23.12 26.60
N ILE A 178 4.23 -22.90 25.30
CA ILE A 178 4.56 -23.89 24.27
C ILE A 178 6.06 -23.92 23.89
N GLY A 179 6.88 -23.06 24.52
CA GLY A 179 8.34 -23.05 24.36
C GLY A 179 8.85 -22.52 23.03
N LEU A 180 8.24 -21.46 22.46
CA LEU A 180 8.82 -20.78 21.29
C LEU A 180 10.06 -19.94 21.66
N ASP A 181 11.01 -19.84 20.71
CA ASP A 181 12.28 -19.13 20.94
C ASP A 181 12.22 -17.63 20.60
N VAL A 182 11.48 -17.26 19.55
CA VAL A 182 11.30 -15.87 19.10
C VAL A 182 9.82 -15.58 18.91
N LEU A 183 9.33 -14.55 19.62
CA LEU A 183 7.90 -14.32 19.82
C LEU A 183 7.38 -13.22 18.89
N VAL A 184 6.05 -13.20 18.76
CA VAL A 184 5.27 -12.14 18.10
C VAL A 184 4.19 -11.64 19.06
N HIS A 185 3.67 -10.43 18.88
CA HIS A 185 2.60 -9.88 19.74
C HIS A 185 1.19 -10.28 19.32
N GLY A 186 1.03 -10.88 18.14
CA GLY A 186 -0.25 -11.39 17.63
C GLY A 186 -1.06 -10.40 16.79
N GLU A 187 -0.62 -9.15 16.66
CA GLU A 187 -1.25 -8.09 15.86
C GLU A 187 -2.77 -7.86 16.16
N PRO A 188 -3.25 -7.91 17.43
CA PRO A 188 -4.67 -7.70 17.73
C PRO A 188 -5.16 -6.28 17.39
N GLU A 189 -4.27 -5.30 17.36
CA GLU A 189 -4.57 -3.91 17.03
C GLU A 189 -4.85 -3.71 15.53
N ARG A 190 -4.31 -4.58 14.68
CA ARG A 190 -4.34 -4.43 13.21
C ARG A 190 -5.59 -5.07 12.62
N ASN A 191 -6.26 -4.37 11.71
CA ASN A 191 -7.40 -4.91 10.97
C ASN A 191 -6.98 -5.65 9.68
N ASP A 192 -5.99 -5.08 9.01
CA ASP A 192 -5.42 -5.50 7.74
C ASP A 192 -3.96 -5.02 7.70
N MET A 193 -3.09 -5.82 7.08
CA MET A 193 -1.66 -5.57 7.05
C MET A 193 -1.27 -4.32 6.24
N MET A 194 -2.17 -3.76 5.43
CA MET A 194 -1.92 -2.54 4.68
C MET A 194 -2.73 -1.35 5.19
N GLN A 195 -4.01 -1.55 5.52
CA GLN A 195 -4.84 -0.46 6.02
C GLN A 195 -4.27 0.17 7.29
N TYR A 196 -3.76 -0.65 8.23
CA TYR A 196 -3.18 -0.17 9.49
C TYR A 196 -2.00 0.80 9.29
N PHE A 197 -1.08 0.51 8.36
CA PHE A 197 0.04 1.40 8.07
C PHE A 197 -0.41 2.60 7.24
N GLY A 198 -1.26 2.38 6.24
CA GLY A 198 -1.73 3.46 5.40
C GLY A 198 -2.44 4.57 6.19
N GLU A 199 -3.23 4.22 7.21
CA GLU A 199 -3.94 5.20 8.06
C GLU A 199 -2.97 6.10 8.86
N GLN A 200 -1.70 5.73 8.93
CA GLN A 200 -0.64 6.41 9.68
C GLN A 200 0.45 6.99 8.75
N LEU A 201 0.20 7.03 7.45
CA LEU A 201 1.09 7.59 6.44
C LEU A 201 0.43 8.77 5.70
N GLN A 202 1.19 9.84 5.48
CA GLN A 202 0.80 10.91 4.57
C GLN A 202 0.70 10.37 3.15
N GLY A 203 -0.15 11.00 2.34
CA GLY A 203 -0.31 10.68 0.93
C GLY A 203 -1.21 9.47 0.66
N TYR A 204 -1.88 8.92 1.68
CA TYR A 204 -2.94 7.92 1.52
C TYR A 204 -4.34 8.53 1.64
N ALA A 205 -5.30 7.92 0.97
CA ALA A 205 -6.73 8.13 1.13
C ALA A 205 -7.46 6.77 1.26
N PHE A 206 -8.62 6.78 1.93
CA PHE A 206 -9.40 5.58 2.25
C PHE A 206 -10.84 5.75 1.80
N THR A 207 -11.47 4.64 1.40
CA THR A 207 -12.85 4.64 0.91
C THR A 207 -13.60 3.40 1.40
N ASN A 208 -14.89 3.30 1.10
CA ASN A 208 -15.68 2.07 1.21
C ASN A 208 -15.69 1.24 -0.09
N GLY A 209 -14.72 1.47 -0.99
CA GLY A 209 -14.61 0.79 -2.27
C GLY A 209 -14.05 -0.63 -2.13
N TRP A 210 -14.95 -1.61 -2.02
CA TRP A 210 -14.59 -3.02 -1.94
C TRP A 210 -14.27 -3.60 -3.33
N GLY A 211 -13.12 -4.27 -3.44
CA GLY A 211 -12.74 -5.09 -4.57
C GLY A 211 -12.72 -6.57 -4.17
N GLN A 212 -13.28 -7.45 -5.00
CA GLN A 212 -13.18 -8.89 -4.76
C GLN A 212 -11.71 -9.32 -4.92
N SER A 213 -11.20 -10.09 -3.95
CA SER A 213 -9.84 -10.67 -4.00
C SER A 213 -9.91 -12.14 -4.42
N TYR A 214 -10.60 -12.98 -3.63
CA TYR A 214 -10.80 -14.39 -3.98
C TYR A 214 -12.03 -14.96 -3.27
N GLY A 215 -12.87 -15.71 -4.00
CA GLY A 215 -14.10 -16.28 -3.45
C GLY A 215 -15.01 -15.20 -2.87
N SER A 216 -15.43 -15.36 -1.61
CA SER A 216 -16.21 -14.36 -0.87
C SER A 216 -15.36 -13.36 -0.09
N ARG A 217 -14.04 -13.33 -0.28
CA ARG A 217 -13.14 -12.37 0.38
C ARG A 217 -12.97 -11.12 -0.48
N TYR A 218 -13.25 -9.99 0.14
CA TYR A 218 -13.09 -8.66 -0.43
C TYR A 218 -11.97 -7.93 0.32
N VAL A 219 -11.29 -7.07 -0.40
CA VAL A 219 -10.29 -6.14 0.13
C VAL A 219 -10.76 -4.72 -0.13
N ARG A 220 -10.24 -3.78 0.66
CA ARG A 220 -10.53 -2.36 0.54
C ARG A 220 -9.21 -1.62 0.37
N PRO A 221 -8.63 -1.63 -0.84
CA PRO A 221 -7.28 -1.12 -1.06
C PRO A 221 -7.21 0.38 -0.72
N PRO A 222 -6.20 0.81 0.04
CA PRO A 222 -5.89 2.23 0.19
C PRO A 222 -5.55 2.86 -1.16
N ILE A 223 -5.65 4.18 -1.26
CA ILE A 223 -5.32 4.92 -2.48
C ILE A 223 -4.13 5.81 -2.18
N ILE A 224 -3.05 5.68 -2.93
CA ILE A 224 -1.92 6.62 -2.85
C ILE A 224 -2.33 7.86 -3.64
N VAL A 225 -2.44 9.02 -3.01
CA VAL A 225 -2.89 10.28 -3.62
C VAL A 225 -1.81 11.34 -3.70
N GLY A 226 -0.69 11.16 -3.00
CA GLY A 226 0.41 12.11 -3.00
C GLY A 226 1.74 11.51 -2.61
N ASP A 227 2.68 12.39 -2.25
CA ASP A 227 3.99 11.97 -1.76
C ASP A 227 3.88 11.37 -0.35
N LEU A 228 4.56 10.24 -0.16
CA LEU A 228 4.41 9.39 1.01
C LEU A 228 5.44 9.72 2.08
N SER A 229 4.98 9.95 3.32
CA SER A 229 5.83 10.17 4.49
C SER A 229 5.14 9.64 5.75
N ARG A 230 5.89 9.44 6.83
CA ARG A 230 5.38 8.96 8.12
C ARG A 230 5.12 10.14 9.05
N TYR A 231 3.99 10.15 9.75
CA TYR A 231 3.68 11.18 10.77
C TYR A 231 4.45 10.94 12.07
N THR A 232 4.29 9.74 12.65
CA THR A 232 4.79 9.33 13.97
C THR A 232 5.09 7.83 13.96
N ALA A 233 5.66 7.31 15.06
CA ALA A 233 5.73 5.88 15.33
C ALA A 233 4.39 5.19 15.11
N MET A 234 4.41 4.10 14.33
CA MET A 234 3.19 3.41 13.89
C MET A 234 2.90 2.14 14.69
N SER A 235 3.94 1.43 15.16
CA SER A 235 3.85 0.09 15.75
C SER A 235 4.75 -0.11 16.98
N VAL A 236 5.50 0.93 17.35
CA VAL A 236 6.44 0.90 18.48
C VAL A 236 5.71 0.64 19.81
N LYS A 237 4.57 1.28 20.04
CA LYS A 237 3.85 1.21 21.32
C LYS A 237 3.50 -0.24 21.70
N GLU A 238 2.83 -0.95 20.79
CA GLU A 238 2.39 -2.33 21.01
C GLU A 238 3.58 -3.29 21.07
N SER A 239 4.60 -3.08 20.23
CA SER A 239 5.81 -3.92 20.20
C SER A 239 6.62 -3.80 21.51
N VAL A 240 6.77 -2.58 22.03
CA VAL A 240 7.46 -2.30 23.30
C VAL A 240 6.71 -2.91 24.47
N TYR A 241 5.38 -2.75 24.52
CA TYR A 241 4.57 -3.40 25.53
C TYR A 241 4.74 -4.92 25.47
N ALA A 242 4.67 -5.53 24.29
CA ALA A 242 4.86 -6.96 24.11
C ALA A 242 6.23 -7.44 24.58
N GLN A 243 7.31 -6.75 24.19
CA GLN A 243 8.67 -7.07 24.65
C GLN A 243 8.81 -6.91 26.17
N SER A 244 8.14 -5.94 26.80
CA SER A 244 8.21 -5.74 28.26
C SER A 244 7.65 -6.92 29.08
N LEU A 245 6.84 -7.78 28.47
CA LEU A 245 6.21 -8.93 29.13
C LEU A 245 7.09 -10.19 29.16
N THR A 246 8.19 -10.23 28.41
CA THR A 246 9.01 -11.43 28.20
C THR A 246 10.50 -11.10 28.12
N LYS A 247 11.35 -12.09 28.43
CA LYS A 247 12.80 -11.99 28.22
C LYS A 247 13.22 -12.52 26.84
N LEU A 248 12.33 -13.20 26.14
CA LEU A 248 12.61 -13.75 24.82
C LEU A 248 12.55 -12.64 23.76
N PRO A 249 13.27 -12.78 22.63
CA PRO A 249 13.25 -11.78 21.57
C PRO A 249 11.84 -11.62 20.98
N MET A 250 11.31 -10.40 20.98
CA MET A 250 10.04 -10.04 20.36
C MET A 250 10.26 -9.48 18.95
N LYS A 251 9.49 -9.95 17.96
CA LYS A 251 9.47 -9.37 16.61
C LYS A 251 8.65 -8.08 16.59
N GLY A 252 9.28 -6.98 16.18
CA GLY A 252 8.58 -5.86 15.55
C GLY A 252 8.09 -6.29 14.17
N MET A 253 6.90 -5.84 13.76
CA MET A 253 6.23 -6.37 12.57
C MET A 253 5.84 -5.26 11.61
N LEU A 254 6.39 -5.23 10.41
CA LEU A 254 6.11 -4.23 9.38
C LEU A 254 5.69 -4.85 8.05
N THR A 255 4.89 -4.12 7.29
CA THR A 255 4.64 -4.45 5.88
C THR A 255 5.65 -3.71 5.00
N GLY A 256 6.38 -4.45 4.17
CA GLY A 256 7.41 -3.88 3.31
C GLY A 256 6.87 -2.92 2.24
N PRO A 257 7.72 -2.00 1.71
CA PRO A 257 7.28 -0.89 0.86
C PRO A 257 6.62 -1.35 -0.45
N VAL A 258 7.11 -2.45 -1.04
CA VAL A 258 6.55 -2.99 -2.28
C VAL A 258 5.15 -3.56 -2.03
N THR A 259 4.93 -4.28 -0.94
CA THR A 259 3.59 -4.77 -0.59
C THR A 259 2.65 -3.61 -0.31
N CYS A 260 3.11 -2.59 0.41
CA CYS A 260 2.31 -1.40 0.66
C CYS A 260 1.83 -0.74 -0.64
N LEU A 261 2.73 -0.62 -1.61
CA LEU A 261 2.38 -0.11 -2.93
C LEU A 261 1.42 -1.04 -3.68
N ARG A 262 1.71 -2.34 -3.73
CA ARG A 262 1.02 -3.29 -4.61
C ARG A 262 -0.37 -3.69 -4.13
N TRP A 263 -0.66 -3.51 -2.84
CA TRP A 263 -1.99 -3.72 -2.26
C TRP A 263 -2.75 -2.40 -2.07
N SER A 264 -2.28 -1.34 -2.71
CA SER A 264 -2.96 -0.05 -2.86
C SER A 264 -3.34 0.18 -4.32
N PHE A 265 -4.23 1.14 -4.54
CA PHE A 265 -4.34 1.82 -5.83
C PHE A 265 -3.18 2.83 -5.97
N PRO A 266 -2.20 2.59 -6.86
CA PRO A 266 -1.04 3.46 -6.98
C PRO A 266 -1.38 4.74 -7.76
N ARG A 267 -0.58 5.78 -7.55
CA ARG A 267 -0.55 6.96 -8.42
C ARG A 267 -0.21 6.57 -9.86
N ASP A 268 -0.89 7.19 -10.81
CA ASP A 268 -0.64 7.08 -12.25
C ASP A 268 0.16 8.28 -12.82
N ASP A 269 0.45 9.29 -12.00
CA ASP A 269 1.21 10.49 -12.37
C ASP A 269 2.72 10.37 -12.11
N VAL A 270 3.15 9.38 -11.30
CA VAL A 270 4.56 9.08 -11.00
C VAL A 270 4.83 7.59 -11.08
N SER A 271 6.08 7.20 -11.33
CA SER A 271 6.43 5.78 -11.42
C SER A 271 6.21 5.02 -10.10
N GLN A 272 5.86 3.75 -10.19
CA GLN A 272 5.79 2.85 -9.03
C GLN A 272 7.13 2.74 -8.29
N LYS A 273 8.26 2.90 -8.99
CA LYS A 273 9.60 2.98 -8.38
C LYS A 273 9.70 4.14 -7.40
N VAL A 274 9.26 5.34 -7.80
CA VAL A 274 9.27 6.53 -6.93
C VAL A 274 8.40 6.29 -5.69
N GLN A 275 7.18 5.79 -5.87
CA GLN A 275 6.25 5.50 -4.77
C GLN A 275 6.83 4.47 -3.79
N SER A 276 7.44 3.39 -4.30
CA SER A 276 8.08 2.36 -3.46
C SER A 276 9.29 2.89 -2.69
N LEU A 277 10.06 3.81 -3.26
CA LEU A 277 11.22 4.41 -2.59
C LEU A 277 10.79 5.39 -1.47
N GLN A 278 9.72 6.17 -1.69
CA GLN A 278 9.14 7.01 -0.65
C GLN A 278 8.64 6.16 0.53
N LEU A 279 7.93 5.06 0.25
CA LEU A 279 7.54 4.09 1.28
C LEU A 279 8.75 3.48 1.99
N GLY A 280 9.82 3.18 1.26
CA GLY A 280 11.07 2.68 1.84
C GLY A 280 11.69 3.65 2.84
N LEU A 281 11.68 4.96 2.54
CA LEU A 281 12.14 6.00 3.46
C LEU A 281 11.22 6.14 4.69
N ALA A 282 9.91 6.13 4.49
CA ALA A 282 8.94 6.21 5.58
C ALA A 282 9.05 5.00 6.55
N LEU A 283 9.17 3.80 6.00
CA LEU A 283 9.34 2.57 6.79
C LEU A 283 10.73 2.47 7.43
N ARG A 284 11.75 3.10 6.85
CA ARG A 284 13.07 3.17 7.48
C ARG A 284 13.01 3.89 8.82
N ASP A 285 12.22 4.97 8.92
CA ASP A 285 12.04 5.69 10.19
C ASP A 285 11.37 4.80 11.23
N GLU A 286 10.39 3.99 10.84
CA GLU A 286 9.73 3.05 11.73
C GLU A 286 10.66 1.93 12.20
N VAL A 287 11.51 1.40 11.30
CA VAL A 287 12.54 0.42 11.67
C VAL A 287 13.52 1.00 12.68
N GLN A 288 13.93 2.26 12.50
CA GLN A 288 14.85 2.92 13.43
C GLN A 288 14.19 3.15 14.78
N ASP A 289 12.96 3.65 14.82
CA ASP A 289 12.23 3.87 16.08
C ASP A 289 11.99 2.56 16.84
N LEU A 290 11.73 1.45 16.13
CA LEU A 290 11.64 0.12 16.74
C LEU A 290 12.97 -0.30 17.37
N GLU A 291 14.09 -0.17 16.65
CA GLU A 291 15.42 -0.50 17.15
C GLU A 291 15.79 0.35 18.37
N ASP A 292 15.57 1.67 18.29
CA ASP A 292 15.85 2.64 19.36
C ASP A 292 15.00 2.37 20.61
N ALA A 293 13.78 1.84 20.44
CA ALA A 293 12.90 1.42 21.51
C ALA A 293 13.20 0.01 22.07
N GLY A 294 14.27 -0.65 21.60
CA GLY A 294 14.73 -1.95 22.09
C GLY A 294 14.18 -3.16 21.31
N ILE A 295 13.37 -2.94 20.27
CA ILE A 295 12.85 -4.00 19.41
C ILE A 295 13.86 -4.30 18.31
N THR A 296 14.73 -5.27 18.59
CA THR A 296 15.93 -5.53 17.77
C THR A 296 15.81 -6.75 16.86
N VAL A 297 14.66 -7.43 16.89
CA VAL A 297 14.24 -8.41 15.87
C VAL A 297 13.06 -7.80 15.14
N ILE A 298 13.18 -7.55 13.84
CA ILE A 298 12.16 -6.86 13.05
C ILE A 298 11.90 -7.69 11.79
N GLN A 299 10.63 -7.96 11.53
CA GLN A 299 10.15 -8.69 10.36
C GLN A 299 9.41 -7.74 9.41
#